data_AF-A0A7W1TB82-F1
#
_entry.id   AF-A0A7W1TB82-F1
#
_cell.length_a   1.000
_cell.length_b   1.000
_cell.length_c   1.000
_cell.angle_alpha   90.00
_cell.angle_beta   90.00
_cell.angle_gamma   90.00
#
_symmetry.space_group_name_H-M   'P 1'
#
loop_
_entity.id
_entity.type
_entity.pdbx_description
1 polymer ?
#
loop_
_entity_poly.entity_id
_entity_poly.type
_entity_poly.pdbx_seq_one_letter_code
_entity_poly.pdbx_strand_id
1 'polypeptide(L)'
;QFTYHGSPVHPGIVELFENFPEDSNEPQILAVDLSTAQGSNRFNDDSCVKNESGWMRTKRSDPDDRNVFSYHFIGKLPSGTLVLHTCEEGGGSGSFEAVMLLAVDAEPATAGDGRQRIRHVLRVLRTASLGDRADARIRIEASTVLIDRAKAHDVDLRTPLTLIDPQTH
;
A
#
# COMPACT_ATOMS: atom_id res chain seq x y z
N GLN A 1 -12.99 3.26 3.24
CA GLN A 1 -12.47 3.18 1.85
C GLN A 1 -11.20 4.02 1.79
N PHE A 2 -10.22 3.63 0.96
CA PHE A 2 -9.01 4.41 0.75
C PHE A 2 -9.17 5.26 -0.52
N THR A 3 -9.46 6.54 -0.33
CA THR A 3 -9.86 7.45 -1.40
C THR A 3 -9.17 8.80 -1.28
N TYR A 4 -8.90 9.43 -2.41
CA TYR A 4 -8.38 10.79 -2.52
C TYR A 4 -9.34 11.62 -3.39
N HIS A 5 -9.84 12.74 -2.86
CA HIS A 5 -10.90 13.56 -3.49
C HIS A 5 -12.13 12.77 -3.97
N GLY A 6 -12.54 11.75 -3.22
CA GLY A 6 -13.73 10.94 -3.53
C GLY A 6 -13.49 9.79 -4.51
N SER A 7 -12.31 9.73 -5.16
CA SER A 7 -11.92 8.62 -6.02
C SER A 7 -11.02 7.63 -5.27
N PRO A 8 -11.12 6.31 -5.51
CA PRO A 8 -10.15 5.35 -4.98
C PRO A 8 -8.72 5.70 -5.37
N VAL A 9 -7.77 5.52 -4.45
CA VAL A 9 -6.35 5.70 -4.78
C VAL A 9 -5.94 4.64 -5.79
N HIS A 10 -5.27 5.04 -6.86
CA HIS A 10 -4.87 4.12 -7.94
C HIS A 10 -3.91 3.04 -7.40
N PRO A 11 -4.13 1.73 -7.67
CA PRO A 11 -3.27 0.65 -7.15
C PRO A 11 -1.81 0.80 -7.55
N GLY A 12 -1.53 1.24 -8.77
CA GLY A 12 -0.15 1.50 -9.22
C GLY A 12 0.59 2.57 -8.40
N ILE A 13 -0.11 3.45 -7.66
CA ILE A 13 0.53 4.38 -6.72
C ILE A 13 1.01 3.64 -5.47
N VAL A 14 0.19 2.69 -4.97
CA VAL A 14 0.54 1.86 -3.81
C VAL A 14 1.65 0.87 -4.17
N GLU A 15 1.59 0.32 -5.39
CA GLU A 15 2.62 -0.57 -5.95
C GLU A 15 4.02 0.06 -5.95
N LEU A 16 4.14 1.39 -6.05
CA LEU A 16 5.45 2.06 -5.95
C LEU A 16 6.19 1.75 -4.64
N PHE A 17 5.46 1.44 -3.57
CA PHE A 17 6.04 1.11 -2.27
C PHE A 17 6.37 -0.38 -2.13
N GLU A 18 5.97 -1.23 -3.08
CA GLU A 18 6.41 -2.62 -3.11
C GLU A 18 7.90 -2.68 -3.42
N ASN A 19 8.53 -3.68 -2.85
CA ASN A 19 9.94 -3.93 -3.02
C ASN A 19 10.10 -5.35 -3.55
N PHE A 20 10.86 -5.52 -4.62
CA PHE A 20 11.18 -6.87 -5.09
C PHE A 20 12.05 -7.57 -4.04
N PRO A 21 11.72 -8.82 -3.66
CA PRO A 21 12.48 -9.58 -2.67
C PRO A 21 13.97 -9.74 -3.01
N GLU A 22 14.34 -9.55 -4.28
CA GLU A 22 15.71 -9.69 -4.79
C GLU A 22 16.61 -8.49 -4.46
N ASP A 23 16.05 -7.32 -4.16
CA ASP A 23 16.82 -6.08 -4.02
C ASP A 23 17.14 -5.73 -2.55
N SER A 24 16.12 -5.71 -1.68
CA SER A 24 16.28 -5.47 -0.24
C SER A 24 14.96 -5.70 0.53
N ASN A 25 15.05 -5.81 1.86
CA ASN A 25 13.88 -5.88 2.75
C ASN A 25 13.25 -4.50 3.07
N GLU A 26 13.77 -3.39 2.52
CA GLU A 26 13.34 -2.02 2.83
C GLU A 26 12.83 -1.29 1.59
N PRO A 27 11.63 -0.66 1.61
CA PRO A 27 11.08 0.02 0.45
C PRO A 27 12.03 1.10 -0.09
N GLN A 28 12.36 1.03 -1.38
CA GLN A 28 13.21 2.04 -2.02
C GLN A 28 12.49 3.38 -2.19
N ILE A 29 11.19 3.34 -2.47
CA ILE A 29 10.33 4.52 -2.51
C ILE A 29 9.62 4.60 -1.17
N LEU A 30 9.84 5.70 -0.45
CA LEU A 30 9.23 5.91 0.87
C LEU A 30 8.04 6.88 0.87
N ALA A 31 7.91 7.69 -0.18
CA ALA A 31 6.89 8.72 -0.27
C ALA A 31 6.52 9.05 -1.71
N VAL A 32 5.23 9.34 -1.95
CA VAL A 32 4.70 9.77 -3.24
C VAL A 32 3.81 11.00 -3.04
N ASP A 33 3.99 12.02 -3.88
CA ASP A 33 3.07 13.17 -3.94
C ASP A 33 1.74 12.72 -4.58
N LEU A 34 0.76 12.41 -3.72
CA LEU A 34 -0.55 11.94 -4.13
C LEU A 34 -1.33 13.00 -4.91
N SER A 35 -1.08 14.29 -4.64
CA SER A 35 -1.70 15.41 -5.34
C SER A 35 -1.29 15.52 -6.81
N THR A 36 -0.16 14.93 -7.20
CA THR A 36 0.29 14.88 -8.61
C THR A 36 0.23 13.49 -9.21
N ALA A 37 0.32 12.44 -8.39
CA ALA A 37 0.25 11.07 -8.88
C ALA A 37 -1.17 10.70 -9.30
N GLN A 38 -2.18 10.93 -8.45
CA GLN A 38 -3.55 10.53 -8.72
C GLN A 38 -4.09 11.24 -9.97
N GLY A 39 -4.50 10.48 -10.99
CA GLY A 39 -5.03 11.01 -12.25
C GLY A 39 -3.97 11.54 -13.23
N SER A 40 -2.68 11.34 -12.94
CA SER A 40 -1.61 11.59 -13.92
C SER A 40 -1.64 10.56 -15.05
N ASN A 41 -1.02 10.86 -16.21
CA ASN A 41 -0.90 9.89 -17.31
C ASN A 41 -0.32 8.53 -16.89
N ARG A 42 0.51 8.49 -15.84
CA ARG A 42 1.06 7.24 -15.29
C ARG A 42 0.03 6.40 -14.53
N PHE A 43 -0.99 7.03 -13.96
CA PHE A 43 -1.98 6.43 -13.06
C PHE A 43 -3.41 6.82 -13.46
N ASN A 44 -3.66 6.87 -14.77
CA ASN A 44 -4.93 7.28 -15.38
C ASN A 44 -5.37 6.28 -16.46
N ASP A 45 -5.10 4.99 -16.24
CA ASP A 45 -5.66 3.94 -17.09
C ASP A 45 -6.96 3.39 -16.51
N ASP A 46 -7.84 2.92 -17.41
CA ASP A 46 -9.12 2.30 -17.04
C ASP A 46 -8.93 0.88 -16.45
N SER A 47 -7.69 0.43 -16.21
CA SER A 47 -7.41 -0.91 -15.67
C SER A 47 -7.63 -0.99 -14.16
N CYS A 48 -7.82 0.15 -13.50
CA CYS A 48 -8.19 0.23 -12.09
C CYS A 48 -9.62 -0.27 -11.87
N VAL A 49 -9.75 -1.52 -11.42
CA VAL A 49 -11.06 -2.15 -11.17
C VAL A 49 -11.16 -2.59 -9.71
N LYS A 50 -12.31 -2.31 -9.10
CA LYS A 50 -12.69 -2.88 -7.81
C LYS A 50 -13.43 -4.20 -8.04
N ASN A 51 -12.92 -5.32 -7.52
CA ASN A 51 -13.64 -6.59 -7.60
C ASN A 51 -14.74 -6.71 -6.54
N GLU A 52 -15.58 -7.76 -6.64
CA GLU A 52 -16.70 -8.02 -5.72
C GLU A 52 -16.24 -8.20 -4.26
N SER A 53 -15.03 -8.74 -4.06
CA SER A 53 -14.39 -8.91 -2.76
C SER A 53 -13.80 -7.60 -2.20
N GLY A 54 -13.91 -6.49 -2.93
CA GLY A 54 -13.47 -5.17 -2.51
C GLY A 54 -11.98 -4.87 -2.71
N TRP A 55 -11.25 -5.73 -3.43
CA TRP A 55 -9.87 -5.47 -3.84
C TRP A 55 -9.83 -4.50 -5.02
N MET A 56 -8.91 -3.54 -4.95
CA MET A 56 -8.57 -2.65 -6.04
C MET A 56 -7.42 -3.27 -6.82
N ARG A 57 -7.58 -3.46 -8.13
CA ARG A 57 -6.61 -4.15 -9.00
C ARG A 57 -6.16 -3.23 -10.12
N THR A 58 -4.89 -3.33 -10.52
CA THR A 58 -4.36 -2.74 -11.76
C THR A 58 -3.51 -3.80 -12.48
N LYS A 59 -3.45 -3.71 -13.81
CA LYS A 59 -2.39 -4.39 -14.57
C LYS A 59 -1.24 -3.40 -14.74
N ARG A 60 -0.01 -3.88 -14.91
CA ARG A 60 1.07 -3.02 -15.38
C ARG A 60 0.79 -2.59 -16.82
N SER A 61 1.25 -1.38 -17.17
CA SER A 61 0.97 -0.76 -18.47
C SER A 61 1.65 -1.48 -19.65
N ASP A 62 2.59 -2.38 -19.39
CA ASP A 62 3.21 -3.21 -20.41
C ASP A 62 2.24 -4.35 -20.80
N PRO A 63 1.77 -4.41 -22.07
CA PRO A 63 0.82 -5.43 -22.52
C PRO A 63 1.36 -6.86 -22.47
N ASP A 64 2.69 -7.04 -22.46
CA ASP A 64 3.33 -8.34 -22.30
C ASP A 64 3.54 -8.71 -20.83
N ASP A 65 3.41 -7.74 -19.92
CA ASP A 65 3.47 -7.97 -18.49
C ASP A 65 2.13 -8.47 -17.95
N ARG A 66 2.11 -9.76 -17.57
CA ARG A 66 0.96 -10.39 -16.93
C ARG A 66 0.89 -10.10 -15.43
N ASN A 67 1.85 -9.35 -14.90
CA ASN A 67 1.88 -9.01 -13.49
C ASN A 67 0.70 -8.10 -13.13
N VAL A 68 0.10 -8.43 -12.00
CA VAL A 68 -1.01 -7.69 -11.45
C VAL A 68 -0.67 -7.29 -10.05
N PHE A 69 -0.89 -6.01 -9.76
CA PHE A 69 -0.90 -5.53 -8.40
C PHE A 69 -2.33 -5.28 -7.92
N SER A 70 -2.59 -5.61 -6.66
CA SER A 70 -3.85 -5.32 -6.01
C SER A 70 -3.67 -4.96 -4.54
N TYR A 71 -4.63 -4.20 -4.02
CA TYR A 71 -4.72 -3.92 -2.59
C TYR A 71 -6.16 -4.00 -2.08
N HIS A 72 -6.29 -4.31 -0.80
CA HIS A 72 -7.52 -4.22 -0.04
C HIS A 72 -7.34 -3.28 1.15
N PHE A 73 -8.24 -2.31 1.27
CA PHE A 73 -8.21 -1.39 2.41
C PHE A 73 -8.87 -2.05 3.62
N ILE A 74 -8.06 -2.40 4.62
CA ILE A 74 -8.53 -3.02 5.87
C ILE A 74 -9.19 -1.98 6.77
N GLY A 75 -8.56 -0.82 6.91
CA GLY A 75 -9.06 0.23 7.78
C GLY A 75 -8.01 1.27 8.17
N LYS A 76 -8.34 2.05 9.20
CA LYS A 76 -7.49 3.11 9.72
C LYS A 76 -7.35 2.93 11.23
N LEU A 77 -6.13 3.01 11.74
CA LEU A 77 -5.86 3.08 13.18
C LEU A 77 -6.33 4.42 13.75
N PRO A 78 -6.55 4.55 15.08
CA PRO A 78 -6.89 5.81 15.72
C PRO A 78 -5.88 6.94 15.44
N SER A 79 -4.61 6.61 15.24
CA SER A 79 -3.53 7.54 14.86
C SER A 79 -3.72 8.17 13.47
N GLY A 80 -4.61 7.62 12.64
CA GLY A 80 -4.73 8.01 11.24
C GLY A 80 -3.94 7.13 10.27
N THR A 81 -3.12 6.21 10.76
CA THR A 81 -2.40 5.22 9.93
C THR A 81 -3.37 4.35 9.15
N LEU A 82 -3.16 4.28 7.85
CA LEU A 82 -3.92 3.45 6.93
C LEU A 82 -3.31 2.05 6.89
N VAL A 83 -4.16 1.02 6.83
CA VAL A 83 -3.75 -0.38 6.77
C VAL A 83 -4.25 -0.99 5.48
N LEU A 84 -3.32 -1.43 4.62
CA LEU A 84 -3.60 -2.13 3.38
C LEU A 84 -3.10 -3.57 3.45
N HIS A 85 -3.85 -4.47 2.84
CA HIS A 85 -3.38 -5.79 2.42
C HIS A 85 -3.04 -5.69 0.94
N THR A 86 -1.81 -5.97 0.56
CA THR A 86 -1.36 -5.92 -0.84
C THR A 86 -1.10 -7.33 -1.36
N CYS A 87 -1.27 -7.51 -2.66
CA CYS A 87 -0.99 -8.75 -3.36
C CYS A 87 -0.45 -8.45 -4.76
N GLU A 88 0.72 -9.02 -5.07
CA GLU A 88 1.32 -9.03 -6.40
C GLU A 88 1.22 -10.46 -6.98
N GLU A 89 0.53 -10.60 -8.11
CA GLU A 89 0.42 -11.83 -8.87
C GLU A 89 1.39 -11.76 -10.06
N GLY A 90 2.41 -12.63 -10.08
CA GLY A 90 3.43 -12.63 -11.13
C GLY A 90 3.19 -13.66 -12.23
N GLY A 91 3.84 -13.48 -13.39
CA GLY A 91 3.78 -14.43 -14.53
C GLY A 91 4.20 -15.87 -14.22
N GLY A 92 4.87 -16.12 -13.09
CA GLY A 92 5.32 -17.42 -12.60
C GLY A 92 4.38 -18.16 -11.64
N SER A 93 3.09 -17.77 -11.55
CA SER A 93 2.06 -18.31 -10.64
C SER A 93 2.15 -17.89 -9.17
N GLY A 94 3.23 -17.23 -8.74
CA GLY A 94 3.38 -16.72 -7.38
C GLY A 94 2.38 -15.59 -7.06
N SER A 95 1.94 -15.54 -5.81
CA SER A 95 1.04 -14.53 -5.26
C SER A 95 1.65 -14.02 -3.97
N PHE A 96 2.41 -12.94 -4.05
CA PHE A 96 3.15 -12.39 -2.91
C PHE A 96 2.30 -11.36 -2.20
N GLU A 97 2.04 -11.62 -0.91
CA GLU A 97 1.17 -10.79 -0.10
C GLU A 97 1.97 -10.00 0.95
N ALA A 98 1.49 -8.81 1.29
CA ALA A 98 2.04 -8.00 2.38
C ALA A 98 0.97 -7.19 3.12
N VAL A 99 1.32 -6.73 4.33
CA VAL A 99 0.58 -5.68 5.05
C VAL A 99 1.39 -4.40 4.98
N MET A 100 0.76 -3.34 4.50
CA MET A 100 1.39 -2.02 4.37
C MET A 100 0.70 -1.02 5.29
N LEU A 101 1.51 -0.33 6.09
CA LEU A 101 1.09 0.78 6.96
C LEU A 101 1.49 2.08 6.30
N LEU A 102 0.51 2.95 6.05
CA LEU A 102 0.71 4.21 5.35
C LEU A 102 0.26 5.41 6.18
N ALA A 103 0.90 6.55 5.95
CA ALA A 103 0.49 7.87 6.45
C ALA A 103 0.21 8.81 5.29
N VAL A 104 -0.65 9.81 5.53
CA VAL A 104 -0.88 10.91 4.59
C VAL A 104 -0.58 12.21 5.30
N ASP A 105 0.39 12.95 4.78
CA ASP A 105 0.80 14.25 5.31
C ASP A 105 0.40 15.37 4.36
N ALA A 106 0.06 16.54 4.91
CA ALA A 106 -0.13 17.76 4.14
C ALA A 106 1.15 18.61 4.23
N GLU A 107 1.84 18.78 3.10
CA GLU A 107 3.12 19.47 3.04
C GLU A 107 3.06 20.71 2.13
N PRO A 108 3.77 21.80 2.45
CA PRO A 108 3.97 22.88 1.50
C PRO A 108 4.80 22.39 0.30
N ALA A 109 4.45 22.87 -0.89
CA ALA A 109 5.16 22.59 -2.12
C ALA A 109 5.11 23.78 -3.07
N THR A 110 6.15 23.89 -3.91
CA THR A 110 6.22 24.86 -5.00
C THR A 110 5.87 24.16 -6.30
N ALA A 111 4.83 24.65 -6.99
CA ALA A 111 4.45 24.16 -8.32
C ALA A 111 5.48 24.59 -9.39
N GLY A 112 5.41 23.99 -10.58
CA GLY A 112 6.31 24.32 -11.69
C GLY A 112 6.23 25.78 -12.17
N ASP A 113 5.13 26.47 -11.90
CA ASP A 113 4.93 27.90 -12.17
C ASP A 113 5.41 28.81 -11.02
N GLY A 114 6.02 28.25 -9.98
CA GLY A 114 6.52 28.96 -8.80
C GLY A 114 5.46 29.23 -7.73
N ARG A 115 4.19 28.89 -7.94
CA ARG A 115 3.14 29.10 -6.93
C ARG A 115 3.30 28.15 -5.75
N GLN A 116 3.06 28.66 -4.55
CA GLN A 116 2.96 27.85 -3.34
C GLN A 116 1.61 27.13 -3.29
N ARG A 117 1.63 25.87 -2.89
CA ARG A 117 0.43 25.04 -2.65
C ARG A 117 0.67 24.07 -1.50
N ILE A 118 -0.41 23.47 -1.01
CA ILE A 118 -0.32 22.27 -0.17
C ILE A 118 -0.44 21.05 -1.07
N ARG A 119 0.45 20.07 -0.88
CA ARG A 119 0.36 18.73 -1.47
C ARG A 119 0.08 17.70 -0.39
N HIS A 120 -0.62 16.64 -0.75
CA HIS A 120 -0.80 15.47 0.09
C HIS A 120 0.26 14.43 -0.28
N VAL A 121 1.06 14.00 0.68
CA VAL A 121 2.13 13.03 0.49
C VAL A 121 1.72 11.73 1.17
N LEU A 122 1.67 10.65 0.39
CA LEU A 122 1.46 9.30 0.88
C LEU A 122 2.82 8.70 1.24
N ARG A 123 2.99 8.22 2.47
CA ARG A 123 4.25 7.66 2.98
C ARG A 123 4.08 6.24 3.46
N VAL A 124 5.06 5.38 3.19
CA VAL A 124 5.15 4.07 3.82
C VAL A 124 5.80 4.19 5.18
N LEU A 125 5.08 3.76 6.22
CA LEU A 125 5.60 3.68 7.58
C LEU A 125 6.27 2.32 7.81
N ARG A 126 5.64 1.27 7.30
CA ARG A 126 6.12 -0.11 7.44
C ARG A 126 5.45 -1.02 6.42
N THR A 127 6.21 -2.01 5.94
CA THR A 127 5.69 -3.15 5.19
C THR A 127 6.05 -4.43 5.95
N ALA A 128 5.11 -5.38 6.00
CA ALA A 128 5.33 -6.70 6.58
C ALA A 128 4.95 -7.76 5.55
N SER A 129 5.94 -8.48 5.03
CA SER A 129 5.71 -9.56 4.08
C SER A 129 4.92 -10.71 4.74
N LEU A 130 3.92 -11.20 4.02
CA LEU A 130 3.13 -12.38 4.39
C LEU A 130 3.60 -13.63 3.63
N GLY A 131 4.32 -13.46 2.52
CA GLY A 131 4.86 -14.55 1.71
C GLY A 131 3.94 -14.94 0.54
N ASP A 132 4.24 -16.08 -0.08
CA ASP A 132 3.46 -16.64 -1.21
C ASP A 132 2.18 -17.32 -0.70
N ARG A 133 1.01 -16.86 -1.17
CA ARG A 133 -0.33 -17.41 -0.86
C ARG A 133 -0.53 -17.62 0.64
N ALA A 134 -0.34 -16.55 1.40
CA ALA A 134 -0.21 -16.59 2.85
C ALA A 134 -1.49 -17.04 3.58
N ASP A 135 -2.65 -16.91 2.92
CA ASP A 135 -3.98 -17.17 3.50
C ASP A 135 -4.10 -16.51 4.89
N ALA A 136 -3.74 -15.22 4.92
CA ALA A 136 -3.66 -14.43 6.13
C ALA A 136 -4.94 -13.63 6.36
N ARG A 137 -5.43 -13.63 7.60
CA ARG A 137 -6.51 -12.77 8.04
C ARG A 137 -5.94 -11.56 8.76
N ILE A 138 -6.23 -10.37 8.25
CA ILE A 138 -5.76 -9.10 8.82
C ILE A 138 -6.94 -8.39 9.48
N ARG A 139 -6.74 -7.91 10.71
CA ARG A 139 -7.76 -7.21 11.48
C ARG A 139 -7.15 -6.09 12.33
N ILE A 140 -7.93 -5.04 12.55
CA ILE A 140 -7.56 -3.93 13.42
C ILE A 140 -8.28 -4.08 14.75
N GLU A 141 -7.54 -4.05 15.85
CA GLU A 141 -8.08 -3.99 17.21
C GLU A 141 -7.45 -2.80 17.95
N ALA A 142 -8.27 -1.82 18.34
CA ALA A 142 -7.81 -0.58 18.96
C ALA A 142 -6.68 0.09 18.16
N SER A 143 -5.45 0.08 18.68
CA SER A 143 -4.25 0.65 18.05
C SER A 143 -3.31 -0.41 17.46
N THR A 144 -3.78 -1.63 17.24
CA THR A 144 -2.96 -2.77 16.81
C THR A 144 -3.51 -3.41 15.54
N VAL A 145 -2.60 -3.74 14.63
CA VAL A 145 -2.88 -4.60 13.48
C VAL A 145 -2.49 -6.04 13.85
N LEU A 146 -3.45 -6.95 13.72
CA LEU A 146 -3.27 -8.37 13.97
C LEU A 146 -3.31 -9.14 12.64
N ILE A 147 -2.41 -10.09 12.51
CA ILE A 147 -2.21 -10.91 11.32
C ILE A 147 -2.28 -12.37 11.77
N ASP A 148 -3.34 -13.07 11.41
CA ASP A 148 -3.53 -14.50 11.69
C ASP A 148 -3.18 -15.30 10.42
N ARG A 149 -2.18 -16.19 10.46
CA ARG A 149 -1.74 -16.99 9.30
C ARG A 149 -2.21 -18.45 9.41
N ALA A 150 -2.82 -19.00 8.36
CA ALA A 150 -3.30 -20.39 8.37
C ALA A 150 -2.16 -21.43 8.18
N LYS A 151 -1.04 -21.05 7.54
CA LYS A 151 0.14 -21.92 7.33
C LYS A 151 1.31 -21.46 8.18
N ALA A 152 1.45 -22.04 9.36
CA ALA A 152 2.66 -21.91 10.17
C ALA A 152 3.72 -22.90 9.66
N HIS A 153 4.58 -22.48 8.74
CA HIS A 153 5.96 -22.95 8.75
C HIS A 153 6.80 -21.86 9.40
N ASP A 154 6.98 -22.08 10.70
CA ASP A 154 7.77 -21.30 11.65
C ASP A 154 7.34 -19.85 11.90
N VAL A 155 7.28 -19.55 13.19
CA VAL A 155 6.95 -18.29 13.86
C VAL A 155 5.45 -17.92 13.92
N ASP A 156 4.85 -18.30 15.05
CA ASP A 156 3.65 -17.68 15.64
C ASP A 156 3.99 -16.21 15.99
N LEU A 157 3.99 -15.36 14.97
CA LEU A 157 4.13 -13.92 15.13
C LEU A 157 2.74 -13.33 15.40
N ARG A 158 2.30 -13.42 16.65
CA ARG A 158 1.59 -12.29 17.26
C ARG A 158 2.59 -11.13 17.36
N THR A 159 3.03 -10.59 16.22
CA THR A 159 3.80 -9.36 16.19
C THR A 159 2.79 -8.25 16.12
N PRO A 160 2.46 -7.58 17.24
CA PRO A 160 1.83 -6.28 17.13
C PRO A 160 2.76 -5.43 16.27
N LEU A 161 2.27 -4.98 15.13
CA LEU A 161 2.90 -3.89 14.40
C LEU A 161 2.60 -2.62 15.22
N THR A 162 3.32 -2.45 16.33
CA THR A 162 3.27 -1.22 17.12
C THR A 162 4.12 -0.21 16.38
N LEU A 163 3.49 0.86 15.90
CA LEU A 163 4.20 2.07 15.53
C LEU A 163 4.67 2.72 16.83
N ILE A 164 5.98 2.87 17.00
CA ILE A 164 6.52 3.76 18.02
C ILE A 164 6.30 5.17 17.49
N ASP A 165 5.50 5.95 18.19
CA ASP A 165 5.26 7.36 17.86
C ASP A 165 6.59 8.14 17.92
N PRO A 166 7.09 8.70 16.81
CA PRO A 166 8.33 9.47 16.81
C PRO A 166 8.20 10.83 17.52
N GLN A 167 7.02 11.23 18.02
CA GLN A 167 6.82 12.53 18.68
C GLN A 167 7.16 12.54 20.19
N THR A 168 7.85 11.51 20.71
CA THR A 168 8.36 11.53 22.10
C THR A 168 9.81 11.99 22.14
N HIS A 169 10.09 13.27 21.88
CA HIS A 169 11.29 13.99 22.36
C HIS A 169 11.09 15.51 22.35
#